data_AF-A0A854DWS6-F1
#
_entry.id   AF-A0A854DWS6-F1
#
_cell.length_a   1.000
_cell.length_b   1.000
_cell.length_c   1.000
_cell.angle_alpha   90.00
_cell.angle_beta   90.00
_cell.angle_gamma   90.00
#
_symmetry.space_group_name_H-M   'P 1'
#
loop_
_entity.id
_entity.type
_entity.pdbx_description
1 polymer ?
#
loop_
_entity_poly.entity_id
_entity_poly.type
_entity_poly.pdbx_seq_one_letter_code
_entity_poly.pdbx_strand_id
1 'polypeptide(L)'
;MKIHHLVSDGNQAVAITEAASSGGGHYMHPVKLSAIRFNVKDAEAALGELNRSGHRHEKSFEVIERWDVDARNQGPKSKFGRTLAALVDEARDHLEGQVIYEAKGMEEGTVRAINAAAKQARLSQVLPAAGGPSMVIGGQVWNPRQEAHSEAPAAVLEAPRQRVRL
;
A
#
# COMPACT_ATOMS: atom_id res chain seq x y z
N MET A 1 -19.40 5.44 1.93
CA MET A 1 -18.35 5.06 0.96
C MET A 1 -17.77 3.74 1.44
N LYS A 2 -17.54 2.77 0.55
CA LYS A 2 -17.01 1.45 0.89
C LYS A 2 -15.79 1.17 0.03
N ILE A 3 -14.79 0.48 0.58
CA ILE A 3 -13.60 0.02 -0.15
C ILE A 3 -13.65 -1.49 -0.22
N HIS A 4 -13.67 -2.02 -1.43
CA HIS A 4 -13.81 -3.47 -1.70
C HIS A 4 -12.46 -4.15 -1.85
N HIS A 5 -11.47 -3.43 -2.34
CA HIS A 5 -10.16 -3.98 -2.64
C HIS A 5 -9.10 -2.91 -2.56
N LEU A 6 -7.90 -3.29 -2.13
CA LEU A 6 -6.72 -2.45 -2.15
C LEU A 6 -5.49 -3.30 -2.53
N VAL A 7 -4.71 -2.81 -3.49
CA VAL A 7 -3.40 -3.35 -3.84
C VAL A 7 -2.35 -2.27 -3.74
N SER A 8 -1.12 -2.63 -3.39
CA SER A 8 0.00 -1.69 -3.31
C SER A 8 1.32 -2.35 -3.71
N ASP A 9 2.17 -1.57 -4.37
CA ASP A 9 3.56 -1.90 -4.68
C ASP A 9 4.55 -1.27 -3.67
N GLY A 10 4.04 -0.61 -2.64
CA GLY A 10 4.82 0.08 -1.60
C GLY A 10 5.10 1.56 -1.88
N ASN A 11 5.00 2.01 -3.13
CA ASN A 11 5.11 3.43 -3.50
C ASN A 11 3.73 4.01 -3.86
N GLN A 12 2.91 3.22 -4.54
CA GLN A 12 1.56 3.53 -4.94
C GLN A 12 0.58 2.50 -4.41
N ALA A 13 -0.68 2.89 -4.32
CA ALA A 13 -1.78 1.98 -4.05
C ALA A 13 -2.94 2.25 -4.98
N VAL A 14 -3.60 1.18 -5.39
CA VAL A 14 -4.85 1.22 -6.14
C VAL A 14 -5.96 0.68 -5.25
N ALA A 15 -7.04 1.44 -5.10
CA ALA A 15 -8.19 1.05 -4.30
C ALA A 15 -9.46 1.03 -5.15
N ILE A 16 -10.28 -0.01 -4.96
CA ILE A 16 -11.59 -0.13 -5.59
C ILE A 16 -12.65 0.34 -4.59
N THR A 17 -13.31 1.43 -4.94
CA THR A 17 -14.19 2.20 -4.06
C THR A 17 -15.63 2.19 -4.57
N GLU A 18 -16.58 2.23 -3.65
CA GLU A 18 -18.00 2.37 -3.90
C GLU A 18 -18.52 3.63 -3.22
N ALA A 19 -19.15 4.51 -3.99
CA ALA A 19 -19.79 5.71 -3.49
C ALA A 19 -21.24 5.78 -3.97
N ALA A 20 -22.14 6.26 -3.11
CA ALA A 20 -23.52 6.50 -3.50
C ALA A 20 -23.57 7.50 -4.66
N SER A 21 -24.45 7.24 -5.62
CA SER A 21 -24.73 8.14 -6.74
C SER A 21 -26.13 8.71 -6.59
N SER A 22 -26.34 9.94 -7.07
CA SER A 22 -27.66 10.56 -7.14
C SER A 22 -28.23 10.35 -8.55
N GLY A 23 -29.50 9.93 -8.67
CA GLY A 23 -30.17 9.76 -9.96
C GLY A 23 -31.03 8.49 -10.12
N GLY A 24 -31.31 7.78 -9.04
CA GLY A 24 -32.13 6.55 -9.08
C GLY A 24 -33.61 6.85 -8.85
N GLY A 25 -34.49 6.07 -9.48
CA GLY A 25 -35.91 6.05 -9.13
C GLY A 25 -36.14 5.42 -7.74
N HIS A 26 -37.40 5.42 -7.28
CA HIS A 26 -37.81 4.84 -5.98
C HIS A 26 -37.29 3.40 -5.75
N TYR A 27 -37.02 2.69 -6.85
CA TYR A 27 -36.51 1.32 -6.87
C TYR A 27 -35.08 1.17 -7.43
N MET A 28 -34.20 2.15 -7.26
CA MET A 28 -32.77 1.98 -7.62
C MET A 28 -31.87 2.33 -6.45
N HIS A 29 -30.74 1.62 -6.32
CA HIS A 29 -29.66 2.01 -5.42
C HIS A 29 -28.40 2.28 -6.25
N PRO A 30 -28.39 3.40 -7.01
CA PRO A 30 -27.29 3.70 -7.90
C PRO A 30 -26.04 4.03 -7.09
N VAL A 31 -24.94 3.36 -7.44
CA VAL A 31 -23.62 3.59 -6.86
C VAL A 31 -22.59 3.70 -7.98
N LYS A 32 -21.50 4.39 -7.69
CA LYS A 32 -20.32 4.47 -8.53
C LYS A 32 -19.28 3.52 -7.97
N LEU A 33 -18.87 2.54 -8.77
CA LEU A 33 -17.61 1.83 -8.54
C LEU A 33 -16.48 2.62 -9.19
N SER A 34 -15.35 2.76 -8.54
CA SER A 34 -14.20 3.48 -9.08
C SER A 34 -12.88 2.85 -8.67
N ALA A 35 -11.96 2.69 -9.62
CA ALA A 35 -10.56 2.46 -9.34
C ALA A 35 -9.87 3.80 -9.12
N ILE A 36 -9.21 3.95 -7.98
CA ILE A 36 -8.45 5.14 -7.64
C ILE A 36 -7.00 4.78 -7.36
N ARG A 37 -6.09 5.68 -7.70
CA ARG A 37 -4.66 5.53 -7.48
C ARG A 37 -4.11 6.68 -6.65
N PHE A 38 -3.27 6.37 -5.68
CA PHE A 38 -2.63 7.35 -4.83
C PHE A 38 -1.24 6.91 -4.40
N ASN A 39 -0.38 7.87 -4.07
CA ASN A 39 0.90 7.56 -3.49
C ASN A 39 0.72 7.09 -2.04
N VAL A 40 1.41 6.02 -1.64
CA VAL A 40 1.33 5.45 -0.28
C VAL A 40 1.70 6.49 0.78
N LYS A 41 2.64 7.41 0.49
CA LYS A 41 3.02 8.49 1.41
C LYS A 41 1.84 9.44 1.72
N ASP A 42 0.88 9.53 0.82
CA ASP A 42 -0.28 10.41 0.90
C ASP A 42 -1.56 9.64 1.26
N ALA A 43 -1.45 8.35 1.61
CA ALA A 43 -2.58 7.46 1.88
C ALA A 43 -3.56 8.02 2.92
N GLU A 44 -3.06 8.60 4.00
CA GLU A 44 -3.89 9.20 5.05
C GLU A 44 -4.73 10.38 4.52
N ALA A 45 -4.13 11.23 3.69
CA ALA A 45 -4.82 12.35 3.06
C ALA A 45 -5.84 11.83 2.04
N ALA A 46 -5.43 10.89 1.17
CA ALA A 46 -6.29 10.31 0.14
C ALA A 46 -7.53 9.62 0.73
N LEU A 47 -7.34 8.79 1.77
CA LEU A 47 -8.43 8.09 2.43
C LEU A 47 -9.30 9.04 3.27
N GLY A 48 -8.70 10.07 3.88
CA GLY A 48 -9.42 11.12 4.61
C GLY A 48 -10.31 11.96 3.70
N GLU A 49 -9.79 12.39 2.55
CA GLU A 49 -10.53 13.12 1.52
C GLU A 49 -11.62 12.25 0.91
N LEU A 50 -11.32 11.00 0.55
CA LEU A 50 -12.30 10.07 0.00
C LEU A 50 -13.46 9.82 0.98
N ASN A 51 -13.19 9.71 2.28
CA ASN A 51 -14.24 9.59 3.29
C ASN A 51 -15.08 10.88 3.45
N ARG A 52 -14.43 12.05 3.38
CA ARG A 52 -15.08 13.35 3.62
C ARG A 52 -15.89 13.85 2.43
N SER A 53 -15.30 13.87 1.25
CA SER A 53 -15.84 14.50 0.03
C SER A 53 -16.13 13.51 -1.10
N GLY A 54 -15.77 12.23 -0.91
CA GLY A 54 -16.00 11.18 -1.90
C GLY A 54 -15.31 11.52 -3.22
N HIS A 55 -16.11 11.78 -4.25
CA HIS A 55 -15.66 11.98 -5.63
C HIS A 55 -15.80 13.39 -6.21
N ARG A 56 -16.19 14.37 -5.38
CA ARG A 56 -16.68 15.68 -5.86
C ARG A 56 -15.66 16.81 -5.97
N HIS A 57 -14.56 16.79 -5.24
CA HIS A 57 -13.60 17.92 -5.16
C HIS A 57 -12.18 17.48 -5.50
N GLU A 58 -11.25 18.43 -5.65
CA GLU A 58 -9.81 18.23 -5.91
C GLU A 58 -9.17 17.28 -4.88
N LYS A 59 -8.25 16.43 -5.34
CA LYS A 59 -7.87 15.20 -4.62
C LYS A 59 -6.38 14.94 -4.65
N SER A 60 -5.90 14.39 -3.55
CA SER A 60 -4.59 13.73 -3.42
C SER A 60 -4.52 12.36 -4.14
N PHE A 61 -5.49 12.03 -4.98
CA PHE A 61 -5.57 10.75 -5.68
C PHE A 61 -6.20 10.89 -7.07
N GLU A 62 -5.73 10.07 -7.99
CA GLU A 62 -6.23 9.95 -9.34
C GLU A 62 -7.42 8.97 -9.39
N VAL A 63 -8.42 9.28 -10.22
CA VAL A 63 -9.49 8.35 -10.55
C VAL A 63 -9.19 7.78 -11.92
N ILE A 64 -8.80 6.51 -11.97
CA ILE A 64 -8.45 5.84 -13.22
C ILE A 64 -9.73 5.52 -13.99
N GLU A 65 -10.71 4.95 -13.29
CA GLU A 65 -11.93 4.45 -13.90
C GLU A 65 -13.14 4.68 -13.00
N ARG A 66 -14.31 4.83 -13.62
CA ARG A 66 -15.58 5.00 -12.90
C ARG A 66 -16.76 4.40 -13.66
N TRP A 67 -17.56 3.62 -12.95
CA TRP A 67 -18.68 2.87 -13.50
C TRP A 67 -19.97 3.09 -12.71
N ASP A 68 -21.08 3.34 -13.42
CA ASP A 68 -22.43 3.34 -12.85
C ASP A 68 -22.97 1.92 -12.71
N VAL A 69 -23.26 1.53 -11.47
CA VAL A 69 -23.86 0.23 -11.15
C VAL A 69 -24.99 0.38 -10.13
N ASP A 70 -25.75 -0.69 -9.93
CA ASP A 70 -26.82 -0.72 -8.92
C ASP A 70 -26.44 -1.69 -7.80
N ALA A 71 -26.43 -1.21 -6.57
CA ALA A 71 -26.05 -1.97 -5.38
C ALA A 71 -27.13 -2.98 -4.91
N ARG A 72 -28.32 -3.02 -5.54
CA ARG A 72 -29.39 -4.00 -5.22
C ARG A 72 -28.98 -5.44 -5.47
N ASN A 73 -28.28 -5.68 -6.57
CA ASN A 73 -27.87 -7.00 -6.99
C ASN A 73 -26.35 -7.07 -7.02
N GLN A 74 -25.74 -7.58 -5.96
CA GLN A 74 -24.27 -7.70 -5.83
C GLN A 74 -23.76 -9.11 -6.19
N GLY A 75 -24.62 -9.99 -6.70
CA GLY A 75 -24.24 -11.34 -7.07
C GLY A 75 -23.19 -11.37 -8.21
N PRO A 76 -22.38 -12.45 -8.34
CA PRO A 76 -21.27 -12.50 -9.29
C PRO A 76 -21.65 -12.27 -10.76
N LYS A 77 -22.88 -12.63 -11.15
CA LYS A 77 -23.40 -12.46 -12.52
C LYS A 77 -24.05 -11.09 -12.78
N SER A 78 -24.27 -10.28 -11.75
CA SER A 78 -24.89 -8.96 -11.91
C SER A 78 -23.93 -7.99 -12.59
N LYS A 79 -24.43 -6.81 -13.00
CA LYS A 79 -23.56 -5.73 -13.50
C LYS A 79 -22.56 -5.32 -12.41
N PHE A 80 -23.04 -5.15 -11.17
CA PHE A 80 -22.19 -4.81 -10.02
C PHE A 80 -21.08 -5.84 -9.83
N GLY A 81 -21.43 -7.13 -9.73
CA GLY A 81 -20.45 -8.20 -9.46
C GLY A 81 -19.42 -8.35 -10.57
N ARG A 82 -19.86 -8.27 -11.83
CA ARG A 82 -18.94 -8.33 -12.99
C ARG A 82 -18.02 -7.12 -13.08
N THR A 83 -18.54 -5.93 -12.85
CA THR A 83 -17.73 -4.70 -12.84
C THR A 83 -16.73 -4.72 -11.68
N LEU A 84 -17.17 -5.14 -10.48
CA LEU A 84 -16.26 -5.25 -9.34
C LEU A 84 -15.15 -6.27 -9.60
N ALA A 85 -15.47 -7.44 -10.18
CA ALA A 85 -14.48 -8.45 -10.53
C ALA A 85 -13.46 -7.92 -11.57
N ALA A 86 -13.94 -7.27 -12.63
CA ALA A 86 -13.07 -6.69 -13.65
C ALA A 86 -12.11 -5.64 -13.05
N LEU A 87 -12.63 -4.72 -12.23
CA LEU A 87 -11.80 -3.71 -11.55
C LEU A 87 -10.77 -4.33 -10.60
N VAL A 88 -11.08 -5.46 -9.97
CA VAL A 88 -10.14 -6.19 -9.10
C VAL A 88 -9.05 -6.87 -9.92
N ASP A 89 -9.41 -7.50 -11.03
CA ASP A 89 -8.46 -8.16 -11.93
C ASP A 89 -7.48 -7.14 -12.55
N GLU A 90 -7.99 -5.97 -12.95
CA GLU A 90 -7.21 -4.88 -13.56
C GLU A 90 -6.41 -4.05 -12.53
N ALA A 91 -6.74 -4.12 -11.23
CA ALA A 91 -6.12 -3.28 -10.21
C ALA A 91 -4.59 -3.42 -10.14
N ARG A 92 -4.07 -4.61 -10.45
CA ARG A 92 -2.63 -4.89 -10.43
C ARG A 92 -1.90 -4.25 -11.61
N ASP A 93 -2.55 -4.16 -12.76
CA ASP A 93 -1.98 -3.59 -13.99
C ASP A 93 -1.86 -2.06 -13.91
N HIS A 94 -2.55 -1.44 -12.96
CA HIS A 94 -2.51 0.00 -12.70
C HIS A 94 -1.35 0.43 -11.78
N LEU A 95 -0.60 -0.51 -11.22
CA LEU A 95 0.61 -0.26 -10.42
C LEU A 95 1.84 -0.20 -11.32
N GLU A 96 2.83 0.61 -10.93
CA GLU A 96 4.12 0.68 -11.64
C GLU A 96 5.04 -0.48 -11.24
N GLY A 97 4.91 -0.97 -10.00
CA GLY A 97 5.71 -2.05 -9.45
C GLY A 97 4.95 -3.36 -9.22
N GLN A 98 5.68 -4.36 -8.71
CA GLN A 98 5.08 -5.62 -8.29
C GLN A 98 4.23 -5.41 -7.04
N VAL A 99 3.10 -6.13 -6.96
CA VAL A 99 2.23 -6.12 -5.78
C VAL A 99 2.98 -6.70 -4.59
N ILE A 100 3.14 -5.91 -3.53
CA ILE A 100 3.72 -6.36 -2.25
C ILE A 100 2.67 -6.49 -1.15
N TYR A 101 1.49 -5.87 -1.35
CA TYR A 101 0.39 -5.89 -0.41
C TYR A 101 -0.95 -5.94 -1.14
N GLU A 102 -1.85 -6.79 -0.67
CA GLU A 102 -3.19 -6.95 -1.21
C GLU A 102 -4.18 -7.20 -0.07
N ALA A 103 -5.31 -6.50 -0.10
CA ALA A 103 -6.38 -6.65 0.88
C ALA A 103 -7.76 -6.60 0.21
N LYS A 104 -8.59 -7.59 0.55
CA LYS A 104 -9.99 -7.67 0.13
C LYS A 104 -10.86 -6.84 1.07
N GLY A 105 -10.67 -5.53 1.02
CA GLY A 105 -11.45 -4.56 1.77
C GLY A 105 -10.63 -3.82 2.84
N MET A 106 -11.26 -2.80 3.40
CA MET A 106 -10.63 -1.87 4.31
C MET A 106 -11.02 -2.15 5.77
N GLU A 107 -10.58 -3.31 6.25
CA GLU A 107 -10.67 -3.67 7.67
C GLU A 107 -9.65 -2.87 8.49
N GLU A 108 -9.82 -2.87 9.82
CA GLU A 108 -8.94 -2.12 10.73
C GLU A 108 -7.46 -2.48 10.55
N GLY A 109 -7.17 -3.76 10.27
CA GLY A 109 -5.83 -4.24 9.92
C GLY A 109 -5.28 -3.60 8.65
N THR A 110 -6.08 -3.50 7.59
CA THR A 110 -5.70 -2.87 6.32
C THR A 110 -5.39 -1.38 6.49
N VAL A 111 -6.23 -0.67 7.26
CA VAL A 111 -6.01 0.76 7.55
C VAL A 111 -4.73 0.97 8.34
N ARG A 112 -4.48 0.13 9.35
CA ARG A 112 -3.23 0.19 10.13
C ARG A 112 -2.01 -0.11 9.26
N ALA A 113 -2.08 -1.13 8.40
CA ALA A 113 -0.98 -1.51 7.51
C ALA A 113 -0.62 -0.38 6.53
N ILE A 114 -1.62 0.22 5.88
CA ILE A 114 -1.34 1.30 4.91
C ILE A 114 -0.86 2.58 5.58
N ASN A 115 -1.37 2.91 6.77
CA ASN A 115 -0.87 4.04 7.55
C ASN A 115 0.56 3.81 8.06
N ALA A 116 0.93 2.58 8.41
CA ALA A 116 2.29 2.23 8.76
C ALA A 116 3.23 2.38 7.54
N ALA A 117 2.82 1.88 6.38
CA ALA A 117 3.56 2.04 5.12
C ALA A 117 3.71 3.53 4.75
N ALA A 118 2.66 4.33 4.89
CA ALA A 118 2.69 5.78 4.66
C ALA A 118 3.71 6.48 5.57
N LYS A 119 3.72 6.14 6.87
CA LYS A 119 4.69 6.68 7.84
C LYS A 119 6.12 6.28 7.47
N GLN A 120 6.35 5.01 7.11
CA GLN A 120 7.66 4.54 6.69
C GLN A 120 8.15 5.23 5.40
N ALA A 121 7.27 5.41 4.42
CA ALA A 121 7.58 6.14 3.18
C ALA A 121 7.97 7.60 3.44
N ARG A 122 7.23 8.29 4.33
CA ARG A 122 7.57 9.66 4.76
C ARG A 122 8.91 9.72 5.49
N LEU A 123 9.16 8.79 6.41
CA LEU A 123 10.45 8.70 7.13
C LEU A 123 11.62 8.48 6.17
N SER A 124 11.45 7.64 5.15
CA SER A 124 12.49 7.35 4.15
C SER A 124 12.83 8.57 3.28
N GLN A 125 11.92 9.53 3.13
CA GLN A 125 12.18 10.79 2.42
C GLN A 125 12.88 11.83 3.28
N VAL A 126 12.61 11.84 4.59
CA VAL A 126 13.21 12.80 5.53
C VAL A 126 14.62 12.38 5.94
N LEU A 127 14.89 11.08 5.99
CA LEU A 127 16.22 10.58 6.28
C LEU A 127 17.14 10.77 5.07
N PRO A 128 18.29 11.43 5.22
CA PRO A 128 19.25 11.57 4.12
C PRO A 128 19.72 10.19 3.65
N ALA A 129 19.68 9.96 2.34
CA ALA A 129 20.12 8.71 1.69
C ALA A 129 21.60 8.36 1.98
N ALA A 130 22.39 9.35 2.40
CA ALA A 130 23.76 9.20 2.85
C ALA A 130 24.00 10.12 4.06
N GLY A 131 24.41 9.54 5.19
CA GLY A 131 24.70 10.25 6.44
C GLY A 131 23.75 9.85 7.56
N GLY A 132 23.92 8.65 8.11
CA GLY A 132 23.29 8.31 9.39
C GLY A 132 23.75 9.27 10.50
N PRO A 133 23.00 9.37 11.61
CA PRO A 133 23.37 10.24 12.71
C PRO A 133 24.77 9.87 13.22
N SER A 134 25.73 10.75 13.02
CA SER A 134 27.06 10.67 13.60
C SER A 134 27.05 11.46 14.91
N MET A 135 27.41 10.82 16.01
CA MET A 135 27.45 11.44 17.34
C MET A 135 28.89 11.73 17.71
N VAL A 136 29.19 12.91 18.24
CA VAL A 136 30.54 13.19 18.76
C VAL A 136 30.59 12.84 20.24
N ILE A 137 31.32 11.79 20.60
CA ILE A 137 31.53 11.36 21.99
C ILE A 137 33.01 11.57 22.31
N GLY A 138 33.32 12.43 23.27
CA GLY A 138 34.72 12.67 23.69
C GLY A 138 35.65 13.22 22.60
N GLY A 139 35.11 13.89 21.58
CA GLY A 139 35.88 14.43 20.45
C GLY A 139 36.09 13.45 19.28
N GLN A 140 35.58 12.22 19.37
CA GLN A 140 35.56 11.27 18.27
C GLN A 140 34.17 11.19 17.64
N VAL A 141 34.13 11.15 16.30
CA VAL A 141 32.90 10.95 15.53
C VAL A 141 32.54 9.47 15.56
N TRP A 142 31.48 9.14 16.28
CA TRP A 142 30.93 7.80 16.41
C TRP A 142 29.85 7.57 15.34
N ASN A 143 29.95 6.44 14.62
CA ASN A 143 28.99 6.03 13.59
C ASN A 143 28.51 4.58 13.84
N PRO A 144 27.23 4.37 14.20
CA PRO A 144 26.71 3.05 14.59
C PRO A 144 26.79 1.98 13.49
N ARG A 145 26.91 2.35 12.20
CA ARG A 145 27.05 1.36 11.12
C ARG A 145 28.46 0.76 11.03
N GLN A 146 29.50 1.43 11.54
CA GLN A 146 30.87 0.91 11.48
C GLN A 146 31.09 -0.23 12.49
N GLU A 147 30.41 -0.20 13.64
CA GLU A 147 30.44 -1.28 14.63
C GLU A 147 29.73 -2.55 14.11
N ALA A 148 28.56 -2.41 13.46
CA ALA A 148 27.80 -3.56 12.93
C ALA A 148 28.55 -4.36 11.84
N HIS A 149 29.50 -3.74 11.14
CA HIS A 149 30.38 -4.43 10.19
C HIS A 149 31.64 -5.02 10.85
N SER A 150 31.99 -4.57 12.06
CA SER A 150 33.16 -5.07 12.80
C SER A 150 32.85 -6.34 13.59
N GLU A 151 31.56 -6.68 13.75
CA GLU A 151 31.09 -7.84 14.51
C GLU A 151 30.48 -8.93 13.59
N ALA A 152 31.18 -9.26 12.49
CA ALA A 152 30.95 -10.53 11.79
C ALA A 152 31.88 -11.59 12.39
N PRO A 153 31.37 -12.73 12.90
CA PRO A 153 32.24 -13.77 13.43
C PRO A 153 33.05 -14.36 12.27
N ALA A 154 34.37 -14.22 12.35
CA ALA A 154 35.29 -14.96 11.52
C ALA A 154 35.07 -16.46 11.79
N ALA A 155 34.30 -17.11 10.92
CA ALA A 155 34.22 -18.56 10.87
C ALA A 155 35.62 -19.08 10.51
N VAL A 156 36.39 -19.45 11.53
CA VAL A 156 37.61 -20.23 11.39
C VAL A 156 37.21 -21.60 10.86
N LEU A 157 37.32 -21.78 9.54
CA LEU A 157 37.25 -23.07 8.87
C LEU A 157 38.43 -23.93 9.34
N GLU A 158 38.23 -24.71 10.40
CA GLU A 158 39.15 -25.77 10.79
C GLU A 158 38.99 -26.94 9.82
N ALA A 159 40.04 -27.23 9.03
CA ALA A 159 40.05 -28.33 8.07
C ALA A 159 40.04 -29.71 8.79
N PRO A 160 39.36 -30.73 8.26
CA PRO A 160 39.25 -32.03 8.94
C PRO A 160 40.57 -32.80 8.87
N ARG A 161 41.14 -33.10 10.05
CA ARG A 161 42.29 -34.01 10.20
C ARG A 161 41.92 -35.42 9.74
N GLN A 162 42.47 -35.87 8.62
CA GLN A 162 42.45 -37.28 8.21
C GLN A 162 43.20 -38.13 9.25
N ARG A 163 42.49 -39.07 9.88
CA ARG A 163 43.10 -40.17 10.65
C ARG A 163 43.65 -41.22 9.68
N VAL A 164 44.97 -41.36 9.66
CA VAL A 164 45.66 -42.54 9.11
C VAL A 164 45.43 -43.70 10.09
N ARG A 165 44.88 -44.82 9.62
CA ARG A 165 44.95 -46.11 10.32
C ARG A 165 46.16 -46.86 9.77
N LEU A 166 47.06 -47.26 10.68
CA LEU A 166 47.98 -48.38 10.50
C LEU A 166 47.25 -49.67 10.92
#